data_AF-A0A1C6H8U8-F1
#
_entry.id   AF-A0A1C6H8U8-F1
#
_cell.length_a   1.000
_cell.length_b   1.000
_cell.length_c   1.000
_cell.angle_alpha   90.00
_cell.angle_beta   90.00
_cell.angle_gamma   90.00
#
_symmetry.space_group_name_H-M   'P 1'
#
loop_
_entity.id
_entity.type
_entity.pdbx_description
1 polymer ?
#
loop_
_entity_poly.entity_id
_entity_poly.type
_entity_poly.pdbx_seq_one_letter_code
_entity_poly.pdbx_strand_id
1 'polypeptide(L)'
;MWNSILEVLKRKTTQGVTVRLIYDDMGCFLTLPKDYAKQLKKHGIQCAVFNPFRPVLTVKQNNRDHRKIAVIDGKVAFTGGINLADEYINAIEKHGHWKDAAIMLKGKAAWSFTLIFLQTWEICTHTDEDYEIFYPWKEQECPVTAKGFVQPYADSPMDEENVGEHVYQHILNNAKKYVYINTPYLIVDDSMLSALRLAAKSGVDIRIITPHRWDKWWVHMTTRSYYCIRRRPAAAGAEQNGRGAV
;
A
#
# COMPACT_ATOMS: atom_id res chain seq x y z
N MET A 1 -4.51 -15.88 -11.38
CA MET A 1 -5.31 -15.15 -10.37
C MET A 1 -6.18 -14.05 -10.99
N TRP A 2 -5.61 -13.06 -11.67
CA TRP A 2 -6.35 -11.89 -12.20
C TRP A 2 -7.61 -12.24 -13.01
N ASN A 3 -7.55 -13.27 -13.86
CA ASN A 3 -8.70 -13.71 -14.66
C ASN A 3 -9.95 -14.00 -13.81
N SER A 4 -9.79 -14.60 -12.62
CA SER A 4 -10.92 -14.89 -11.73
C SER A 4 -11.57 -13.60 -11.20
N ILE A 5 -10.78 -12.57 -10.90
CA ILE A 5 -11.29 -11.25 -10.51
C ILE A 5 -11.99 -10.59 -11.69
N LEU A 6 -11.36 -10.62 -12.88
CA LEU A 6 -11.91 -10.03 -14.09
C LEU A 6 -13.29 -10.60 -14.42
N GLU A 7 -13.50 -11.91 -14.31
CA GLU A 7 -14.81 -12.53 -14.54
C GLU A 7 -15.87 -12.06 -13.53
N VAL A 8 -15.50 -11.84 -12.26
CA VAL A 8 -16.40 -11.25 -11.28
C VAL A 8 -16.78 -9.81 -11.68
N LEU A 9 -15.81 -9.01 -12.10
CA LEU A 9 -16.05 -7.63 -12.55
C LEU A 9 -16.97 -7.58 -13.77
N LYS A 10 -16.73 -8.42 -14.79
CA LYS A 10 -17.60 -8.55 -15.97
C LYS A 10 -19.02 -8.95 -15.59
N ARG A 11 -19.18 -9.89 -14.64
CA ARG A 11 -20.51 -10.27 -14.15
C ARG A 11 -21.20 -9.12 -13.41
N LYS A 12 -20.45 -8.27 -12.71
CA LYS A 12 -21.02 -7.11 -12.01
C LYS A 12 -21.47 -6.02 -12.97
N THR A 13 -20.75 -5.78 -14.07
CA THR A 13 -21.20 -4.83 -15.09
C THR A 13 -22.50 -5.29 -15.76
N THR A 14 -22.68 -6.59 -16.03
CA THR A 14 -23.96 -7.12 -16.57
C THR A 14 -25.13 -7.05 -15.57
N GLN A 15 -24.85 -6.90 -14.28
CA GLN A 15 -25.84 -6.65 -13.22
C GLN A 15 -26.16 -5.16 -13.03
N GLY A 16 -25.63 -4.28 -13.89
CA GLY A 16 -25.84 -2.84 -13.81
C GLY A 16 -24.95 -2.12 -12.78
N VAL A 17 -23.94 -2.79 -12.22
CA VAL A 17 -22.99 -2.17 -11.30
C VAL A 17 -21.96 -1.38 -12.08
N THR A 18 -21.75 -0.12 -11.71
CA THR A 18 -20.63 0.68 -12.20
C THR A 18 -19.31 0.12 -11.67
N VAL A 19 -18.46 -0.36 -12.56
CA VAL A 19 -17.13 -0.88 -12.21
C VAL A 19 -16.06 0.04 -12.79
N ARG A 20 -15.18 0.54 -11.91
CA ARG A 20 -14.02 1.37 -12.28
C ARG A 20 -12.72 0.66 -11.90
N LEU A 21 -11.73 0.74 -12.80
CA LEU A 21 -10.41 0.16 -12.60
C LEU A 21 -9.33 1.18 -12.98
N ILE A 22 -8.37 1.39 -12.10
CA ILE A 22 -7.15 2.14 -12.38
C ILE A 22 -5.97 1.17 -12.28
N TYR A 23 -5.04 1.23 -13.22
CA TYR A 23 -3.74 0.57 -13.11
C TYR A 23 -2.63 1.49 -13.58
N ASP A 24 -1.42 1.33 -13.04
CA ASP A 24 -0.25 2.12 -13.44
C ASP A 24 0.38 1.56 -14.71
N ASP A 25 0.63 2.42 -15.68
CA ASP A 25 1.16 2.00 -16.99
C ASP A 25 2.55 1.38 -16.88
N MET A 26 3.45 1.97 -16.09
CA MET A 26 4.82 1.46 -15.96
C MET A 26 4.84 0.09 -15.27
N GLY A 27 4.05 -0.08 -14.21
CA GLY A 27 3.91 -1.36 -13.51
C GLY A 27 3.35 -2.48 -14.40
N CYS A 28 2.58 -2.13 -15.43
CA CYS A 28 1.90 -3.08 -16.30
C CYS A 28 2.43 -3.12 -17.75
N PHE A 29 3.40 -2.29 -18.12
CA PHE A 29 3.81 -2.06 -19.52
C PHE A 29 4.22 -3.33 -20.26
N LEU A 30 4.91 -4.26 -19.56
CA LEU A 30 5.37 -5.53 -20.12
C LEU A 30 4.41 -6.70 -19.88
N THR A 31 3.39 -6.52 -19.03
CA THR A 31 2.51 -7.60 -18.58
C THR A 31 1.09 -7.49 -19.16
N LEU A 32 0.68 -6.31 -19.63
CA LEU A 32 -0.64 -6.09 -20.23
C LEU A 32 -0.54 -5.71 -21.72
N PRO A 33 -1.52 -6.11 -22.55
CA PRO A 33 -1.65 -5.62 -23.91
C PRO A 33 -1.79 -4.09 -23.96
N LYS A 34 -1.24 -3.46 -25.01
CA LYS A 34 -1.31 -1.99 -25.19
C LYS A 34 -2.75 -1.45 -25.24
N ASP A 35 -3.70 -2.24 -25.69
CA ASP A 35 -5.11 -1.88 -25.80
C ASP A 35 -5.97 -2.40 -24.64
N TYR A 36 -5.36 -2.85 -23.53
CA TYR A 36 -6.07 -3.54 -22.46
C TYR A 36 -7.21 -2.72 -21.85
N ALA A 37 -7.00 -1.41 -21.62
CA ALA A 37 -8.08 -0.52 -21.16
C ALA A 37 -9.27 -0.49 -22.13
N LYS A 38 -9.03 -0.55 -23.45
CA LYS A 38 -10.10 -0.65 -24.46
C LYS A 38 -10.80 -2.00 -24.39
N GLN A 39 -10.07 -3.08 -24.14
CA GLN A 39 -10.65 -4.42 -23.98
C GLN A 39 -11.55 -4.50 -22.73
N LEU A 40 -11.14 -3.89 -21.62
CA LEU A 40 -11.97 -3.81 -20.41
C LEU A 40 -13.24 -3.00 -20.65
N LYS A 41 -13.15 -1.88 -21.38
CA LYS A 41 -14.30 -1.05 -21.73
C LYS A 41 -15.35 -1.79 -22.56
N LYS A 42 -14.95 -2.72 -23.44
CA LYS A 42 -15.88 -3.59 -24.18
C LYS A 42 -16.75 -4.46 -23.28
N HIS A 43 -16.33 -4.72 -22.05
CA HIS A 43 -17.08 -5.48 -21.05
C HIS A 43 -17.83 -4.58 -20.05
N GLY A 44 -17.95 -3.27 -20.33
CA GLY A 44 -18.60 -2.29 -19.45
C GLY A 44 -17.74 -1.86 -18.26
N ILE A 45 -16.49 -2.31 -18.15
CA ILE A 45 -15.57 -1.90 -17.09
C ILE A 45 -14.95 -0.56 -17.51
N GLN A 46 -15.22 0.49 -16.75
CA GLN A 46 -14.56 1.78 -16.94
C GLN A 46 -13.11 1.66 -16.50
N CYS A 47 -12.16 1.91 -17.39
CA CYS A 47 -10.74 1.76 -17.09
C CYS A 47 -9.97 3.04 -17.38
N ALA A 48 -9.12 3.45 -16.45
CA ALA A 48 -8.16 4.53 -16.61
C ALA A 48 -6.74 3.99 -16.40
N VAL A 49 -5.77 4.58 -17.11
CA VAL A 49 -4.36 4.23 -17.02
C VAL A 49 -3.62 5.37 -16.34
N PHE A 50 -3.05 5.10 -15.16
CA PHE A 50 -2.34 6.10 -14.38
C PHE A 50 -0.97 6.39 -14.99
N ASN A 51 -0.65 7.69 -15.09
CA ASN A 51 0.61 8.25 -15.60
C ASN A 51 1.21 7.47 -16.80
N PRO A 52 0.53 7.45 -17.97
CA PRO A 52 0.99 6.70 -19.14
C PRO A 52 2.44 7.03 -19.49
N PHE A 53 3.23 6.01 -19.82
CA PHE A 53 4.64 6.18 -20.13
C PHE A 53 4.81 7.13 -21.32
N ARG A 54 5.57 8.21 -21.09
CA ARG A 54 6.01 9.14 -22.13
C ARG A 54 7.52 8.97 -22.30
N PRO A 55 8.05 8.86 -23.53
CA PRO A 55 9.49 8.69 -23.79
C PRO A 55 10.28 10.01 -23.62
N VAL A 56 9.98 10.76 -22.56
CA VAL A 56 10.65 12.00 -22.16
C VAL A 56 10.98 11.86 -20.68
N LEU A 57 12.26 11.95 -20.31
CA LEU A 57 12.68 11.96 -18.91
C LEU A 57 12.06 13.18 -18.21
N THR A 58 11.07 12.93 -17.35
CA THR A 58 10.45 13.98 -16.53
C THR A 58 10.35 13.49 -15.09
N VAL A 59 10.56 14.38 -14.12
CA VAL A 59 10.43 14.08 -12.68
C VAL A 59 9.01 13.56 -12.36
N LYS A 60 8.01 13.94 -13.17
CA LYS A 60 6.63 13.45 -13.12
C LYS A 60 6.50 11.93 -13.32
N GLN A 61 7.48 11.25 -13.94
CA GLN A 61 7.48 9.79 -14.07
C GLN A 61 7.75 9.07 -12.74
N ASN A 62 8.34 9.74 -11.75
CA ASN A 62 8.56 9.16 -10.42
C ASN A 62 7.29 9.13 -9.57
N ASN A 63 6.30 9.97 -9.88
CA ASN A 63 5.01 9.94 -9.21
C ASN A 63 4.18 8.81 -9.82
N ARG A 64 4.18 7.67 -9.12
CA ARG A 64 3.51 6.43 -9.52
C ARG A 64 2.46 6.07 -8.49
N ASP A 65 1.32 5.57 -8.96
CA ASP A 65 0.30 5.11 -8.04
C ASP A 65 0.70 3.75 -7.46
N HIS A 66 1.21 3.78 -6.23
CA HIS A 66 1.55 2.59 -5.47
C HIS A 66 0.42 2.12 -4.53
N ARG A 67 -0.70 2.85 -4.46
CA ARG A 67 -1.82 2.51 -3.59
C ARG A 67 -2.55 1.29 -4.14
N LYS A 68 -2.94 0.37 -3.26
CA LYS A 68 -3.84 -0.74 -3.59
C LYS A 68 -5.13 -0.52 -2.83
N ILE A 69 -6.16 -0.10 -3.53
CA ILE A 69 -7.45 0.23 -2.95
C ILE A 69 -8.52 -0.51 -3.75
N ALA A 70 -9.39 -1.24 -3.06
CA ALA A 70 -10.63 -1.75 -3.63
C ALA A 70 -11.79 -1.30 -2.76
N VAL A 71 -12.72 -0.56 -3.34
CA VAL A 71 -13.90 -0.02 -2.65
C VAL A 71 -15.16 -0.61 -3.28
N ILE A 72 -16.11 -0.99 -2.43
CA ILE A 72 -17.41 -1.52 -2.84
C ILE A 72 -18.50 -0.65 -2.21
N ASP A 73 -19.32 -0.04 -3.06
CA ASP A 73 -20.48 0.79 -2.73
C ASP A 73 -20.18 1.96 -1.76
N GLY A 74 -18.92 2.38 -1.63
CA GLY A 74 -18.46 3.33 -0.61
C GLY A 74 -18.55 2.81 0.84
N LYS A 75 -18.98 1.55 1.05
CA LYS A 75 -19.28 0.96 2.37
C LYS A 75 -18.19 0.02 2.88
N VAL A 76 -17.46 -0.60 1.96
CA VAL A 76 -16.39 -1.56 2.26
C VAL A 76 -15.15 -1.16 1.48
N ALA A 77 -13.99 -1.18 2.14
CA ALA A 77 -12.71 -0.90 1.51
C ALA A 77 -11.67 -1.96 1.90
N PHE A 78 -10.82 -2.31 0.94
CA PHE A 78 -9.63 -3.12 1.14
C PHE A 78 -8.39 -2.29 0.81
N THR A 79 -7.36 -2.39 1.63
CA THR A 79 -6.04 -1.78 1.37
C THR A 79 -4.92 -2.61 1.99
N GLY A 80 -3.70 -2.48 1.47
CA GLY A 80 -2.54 -3.23 1.93
C GLY A 80 -1.39 -3.20 0.93
N GLY A 81 -0.44 -4.13 1.07
CA GLY A 81 0.69 -4.28 0.14
C GLY A 81 0.40 -5.21 -1.06
N ILE A 82 -0.71 -5.96 -1.01
CA ILE A 82 -1.04 -6.99 -2.01
C ILE A 82 -1.31 -6.39 -3.39
N ASN A 83 -0.49 -6.75 -4.39
CA ASN A 83 -0.80 -6.53 -5.80
C ASN A 83 -1.64 -7.68 -6.37
N LEU A 84 -2.25 -7.43 -7.52
CA LEU A 84 -2.98 -8.44 -8.26
C LEU A 84 -2.08 -9.20 -9.25
N ALA A 85 -1.28 -10.15 -8.74
CA ALA A 85 -0.41 -11.00 -9.55
C ALA A 85 -0.27 -12.43 -9.00
N ASP A 86 0.23 -13.35 -9.82
CA ASP A 86 0.28 -14.78 -9.49
C ASP A 86 1.35 -15.12 -8.43
N GLU A 87 2.40 -14.30 -8.31
CA GLU A 87 3.37 -14.40 -7.24
C GLU A 87 2.79 -14.06 -5.86
N TYR A 88 1.79 -13.18 -5.77
CA TYR A 88 1.16 -12.80 -4.51
C TYR A 88 0.26 -13.90 -3.93
N ILE A 89 -0.24 -14.80 -4.77
CA ILE A 89 -0.97 -16.00 -4.33
C ILE A 89 -0.09 -17.25 -4.30
N ASN A 90 1.21 -17.09 -4.50
CA ASN A 90 2.18 -18.19 -4.56
C ASN A 90 1.86 -19.25 -5.63
N ALA A 91 1.14 -18.88 -6.70
CA ALA A 91 1.00 -19.74 -7.87
C ALA A 91 2.30 -19.80 -8.69
N ILE A 92 3.14 -18.76 -8.56
CA ILE A 92 4.49 -18.70 -9.11
C ILE A 92 5.45 -18.28 -7.99
N GLU A 93 6.44 -19.12 -7.69
CA GLU A 93 7.47 -18.80 -6.68
C GLU A 93 8.67 -18.11 -7.33
N LYS A 94 8.62 -16.78 -7.48
CA LYS A 94 9.72 -15.99 -8.09
C LYS A 94 10.81 -15.62 -7.08
N HIS A 95 10.43 -15.24 -5.87
CA HIS A 95 11.33 -14.70 -4.83
C HIS A 95 11.19 -15.42 -3.48
N GLY A 96 10.71 -16.67 -3.50
CA GLY A 96 10.24 -17.37 -2.31
C GLY A 96 8.73 -17.21 -2.10
N HIS A 97 8.25 -17.76 -1.00
CA HIS A 97 6.86 -17.59 -0.58
C HIS A 97 6.57 -16.12 -0.27
N TRP A 98 5.73 -15.49 -1.09
CA TRP A 98 5.33 -14.10 -0.92
C TRP A 98 4.51 -13.95 0.35
N LYS A 99 4.87 -12.96 1.18
CA LYS A 99 4.15 -12.64 2.41
C LYS A 99 3.81 -11.17 2.41
N ASP A 100 2.52 -10.88 2.50
CA ASP A 100 1.98 -9.54 2.53
C ASP A 100 0.74 -9.50 3.43
N ALA A 101 0.24 -8.31 3.73
CA ALA A 101 -0.94 -8.10 4.54
C ALA A 101 -1.87 -7.08 3.88
N ALA A 102 -3.16 -7.31 4.03
CA ALA A 102 -4.20 -6.35 3.71
C ALA A 102 -5.23 -6.33 4.82
N ILE A 103 -5.89 -5.19 4.95
CA ILE A 103 -7.01 -5.00 5.86
C ILE A 103 -8.29 -4.80 5.06
N MET A 104 -9.40 -5.27 5.62
CA MET A 104 -10.74 -4.97 5.15
C MET A 104 -11.44 -4.13 6.21
N LEU A 105 -12.03 -3.02 5.77
CA LEU A 105 -12.71 -2.05 6.60
C LEU A 105 -14.15 -1.91 6.12
N LYS A 106 -15.08 -1.73 7.07
CA LYS A 106 -16.49 -1.46 6.81
C LYS A 106 -16.93 -0.19 7.54
N GLY A 107 -17.89 0.52 6.97
CA GLY A 107 -18.48 1.71 7.57
C GLY A 107 -17.85 3.02 7.08
N LYS A 108 -17.95 4.08 7.88
CA LYS A 108 -17.57 5.46 7.46
C LYS A 108 -16.13 5.57 6.94
N ALA A 109 -15.19 4.79 7.46
CA ALA A 109 -13.80 4.82 7.00
C ALA A 109 -13.63 4.38 5.53
N ALA A 110 -14.54 3.56 4.97
CA ALA A 110 -14.48 3.22 3.55
C ALA A 110 -14.67 4.45 2.65
N TRP A 111 -15.32 5.50 3.14
CA TRP A 111 -15.54 6.73 2.40
C TRP A 111 -14.23 7.45 2.05
N SER A 112 -13.28 7.53 2.99
CA SER A 112 -11.97 8.14 2.72
C SER A 112 -11.23 7.43 1.58
N PHE A 113 -11.27 6.09 1.53
CA PHE A 113 -10.70 5.34 0.40
C PHE A 113 -11.45 5.58 -0.91
N THR A 114 -12.76 5.79 -0.83
CA THR A 114 -13.59 6.13 -1.99
C THR A 114 -13.17 7.48 -2.57
N LEU A 115 -13.01 8.50 -1.72
CA LEU A 115 -12.53 9.82 -2.12
C LEU A 115 -11.13 9.75 -2.73
N ILE A 116 -10.19 9.05 -2.08
CA ILE A 116 -8.83 8.87 -2.61
C ILE A 116 -8.87 8.23 -4.02
N PHE A 117 -9.73 7.23 -4.22
CA PHE A 117 -9.91 6.60 -5.53
C PHE A 117 -10.53 7.56 -6.56
N LEU A 118 -11.61 8.28 -6.20
CA LEU A 118 -12.30 9.22 -7.10
C LEU A 118 -11.42 10.40 -7.51
N GLN A 119 -10.67 10.98 -6.59
CA GLN A 119 -9.69 12.04 -6.89
C GLN A 119 -8.64 11.54 -7.88
N THR A 120 -8.17 10.30 -7.69
CA THR A 120 -7.21 9.68 -8.62
C THR A 120 -7.84 9.41 -9.98
N TRP A 121 -9.11 9.00 -9.98
CA TRP A 121 -9.89 8.77 -11.19
C TRP A 121 -9.98 10.06 -12.00
N GLU A 122 -10.39 11.18 -11.40
CA GLU A 122 -10.46 12.49 -12.05
C GLU A 122 -9.12 12.97 -12.61
N ILE A 123 -8.03 12.78 -11.86
CA ILE A 123 -6.68 13.09 -12.35
C ILE A 123 -6.37 12.30 -13.62
N CYS A 124 -6.78 11.03 -13.69
CA CYS A 124 -6.53 10.17 -14.86
C CYS A 124 -7.44 10.46 -16.05
N THR A 125 -8.71 10.79 -15.79
CA THR A 125 -9.74 10.95 -16.82
C THR A 125 -9.99 12.39 -17.23
N HIS A 126 -9.46 13.35 -16.48
CA HIS A 126 -9.74 14.78 -16.61
C HIS A 126 -11.25 15.09 -16.58
N THR A 127 -11.97 14.38 -15.71
CA THR A 127 -13.39 14.59 -15.44
C THR A 127 -13.58 15.35 -14.15
N ASP A 128 -14.74 15.98 -14.02
CA ASP A 128 -15.21 16.60 -12.78
C ASP A 128 -16.45 15.82 -12.32
N GLU A 129 -16.39 15.19 -11.15
CA GLU A 129 -17.41 14.29 -10.64
C GLU A 129 -17.98 14.81 -9.31
N ASP A 130 -19.30 14.80 -9.20
CA ASP A 130 -19.94 14.99 -7.90
C ASP A 130 -19.72 13.73 -7.03
N TYR A 131 -18.75 13.81 -6.13
CA TYR A 131 -18.40 12.72 -5.22
C TYR A 131 -19.58 12.29 -4.35
N GLU A 132 -20.47 13.22 -3.99
CA GLU A 132 -21.59 12.93 -3.12
C GLU A 132 -22.46 11.80 -3.68
N ILE A 133 -22.55 11.63 -5.00
CA ILE A 133 -23.28 10.52 -5.64
C ILE A 133 -22.81 9.15 -5.12
N PHE A 134 -21.55 9.02 -4.73
CA PHE A 134 -20.95 7.79 -4.22
C PHE A 134 -20.99 7.68 -2.69
N TYR A 135 -21.48 8.69 -1.96
CA TYR A 135 -21.55 8.65 -0.50
C TYR A 135 -22.73 7.76 -0.03
N PRO A 136 -22.47 6.63 0.66
CA PRO A 136 -23.50 5.62 0.91
C PRO A 136 -24.42 5.91 2.10
N TRP A 137 -24.12 6.95 2.88
CA TRP A 137 -24.78 7.27 4.15
C TRP A 137 -25.53 8.60 4.12
N LYS A 138 -25.97 9.04 2.93
CA LYS A 138 -26.78 10.27 2.75
C LYS A 138 -28.14 10.18 3.44
N GLU A 139 -28.84 9.09 3.20
CA GLU A 139 -30.24 8.89 3.64
C GLU A 139 -30.35 7.97 4.85
N GLN A 140 -29.28 7.28 5.22
CA GLN A 140 -29.27 6.29 6.29
C GLN A 140 -28.01 6.41 7.14
N GLU A 141 -28.14 6.17 8.44
CA GLU A 141 -26.97 6.10 9.32
C GLU A 141 -26.10 4.88 9.01
N CYS A 142 -24.79 5.05 9.19
CA CYS A 142 -23.84 3.94 9.09
C CYS A 142 -24.07 2.96 10.25
N PRO A 143 -24.42 1.69 10.00
CA PRO A 143 -24.73 0.71 11.04
C PRO A 143 -23.48 0.20 11.77
N VAL A 144 -22.28 0.50 11.25
CA VAL A 144 -21.01 0.08 11.85
C VAL A 144 -20.64 1.03 12.99
N THR A 145 -20.55 0.48 14.20
CA THR A 145 -20.06 1.16 15.40
C THR A 145 -18.70 0.60 15.81
N ALA A 146 -17.80 1.46 16.28
CA ALA A 146 -16.46 1.07 16.73
C ALA A 146 -16.10 1.80 18.01
N LYS A 147 -15.29 1.17 18.87
CA LYS A 147 -14.80 1.77 20.13
C LYS A 147 -13.70 2.81 19.92
N GLY A 148 -13.21 2.97 18.70
CA GLY A 148 -12.13 3.88 18.37
C GLY A 148 -12.30 4.47 16.97
N PHE A 149 -11.42 5.41 16.65
CA PHE A 149 -11.43 6.10 15.37
C PHE A 149 -10.60 5.34 14.33
N VAL A 150 -11.06 5.37 13.08
CA VAL A 150 -10.33 4.86 11.93
C VAL A 150 -10.24 6.01 10.95
N GLN A 151 -9.01 6.45 10.67
CA GLN A 151 -8.74 7.57 9.78
C GLN A 151 -7.79 7.10 8.67
N PRO A 152 -8.33 6.70 7.50
CA PRO A 152 -7.49 6.53 6.32
C PRO A 152 -6.90 7.87 5.90
N TYR A 153 -5.69 7.81 5.35
CA TYR A 153 -4.94 8.94 4.84
C TYR A 153 -4.17 8.51 3.59
N ALA A 154 -3.72 9.49 2.80
CA ALA A 154 -2.85 9.30 1.65
C ALA A 154 -1.99 10.53 1.46
N ASP A 155 -0.81 10.35 0.86
CA ASP A 155 0.02 11.45 0.37
C ASP A 155 -0.44 11.89 -1.03
N SER A 156 -0.15 13.13 -1.37
CA SER A 156 -0.44 13.71 -2.67
C SER A 156 0.81 14.40 -3.23
N PRO A 157 1.14 14.21 -4.52
CA PRO A 157 2.23 14.96 -5.14
C PRO A 157 1.84 16.41 -5.48
N MET A 158 0.61 16.82 -5.18
CA MET A 158 0.04 18.12 -5.53
C MET A 158 0.05 19.10 -4.34
N ASP A 159 0.45 18.64 -3.16
CA ASP A 159 0.65 19.47 -1.97
C ASP A 159 2.10 19.35 -1.46
N GLU A 160 2.39 20.09 -0.40
CA GLU A 160 3.71 20.13 0.25
C GLU A 160 3.70 19.35 1.59
N GLU A 161 2.71 18.47 1.79
CA GLU A 161 2.49 17.78 3.06
C GLU A 161 2.99 16.32 3.01
N ASN A 162 3.92 15.97 3.91
CA ASN A 162 4.40 14.59 4.07
C ASN A 162 3.53 13.81 5.06
N VAL A 163 2.23 13.70 4.78
CA VAL A 163 1.23 13.10 5.69
C VAL A 163 1.67 11.72 6.19
N GLY A 164 2.14 10.86 5.30
CA GLY A 164 2.60 9.52 5.64
C GLY A 164 3.76 9.53 6.61
N GLU A 165 4.78 10.36 6.39
CA GLU A 165 5.91 10.51 7.29
C GLU A 165 5.46 11.03 8.67
N HIS A 166 4.62 12.07 8.69
CA HIS A 166 4.08 12.66 9.92
C HIS A 166 3.30 11.64 10.76
N VAL A 167 2.51 10.76 10.14
CA VAL A 167 1.80 9.70 10.86
C VAL A 167 2.79 8.73 11.53
N TYR A 168 3.84 8.28 10.83
CA TYR A 168 4.83 7.39 11.42
C TYR A 168 5.63 8.05 12.53
N GLN A 169 6.04 9.31 12.35
CA GLN A 169 6.70 10.09 13.39
C GLN A 169 5.78 10.24 14.63
N HIS A 170 4.49 10.52 14.43
CA HIS A 170 3.52 10.62 15.52
C HIS A 170 3.41 9.30 16.30
N ILE A 171 3.33 8.16 15.60
CA ILE A 171 3.32 6.82 16.22
C ILE A 171 4.58 6.61 17.07
N LEU A 172 5.76 6.87 16.52
CA LEU A 172 7.04 6.67 17.21
C LEU A 172 7.18 7.56 18.45
N ASN A 173 6.79 8.83 18.35
CA ASN A 173 6.90 9.79 19.44
C ASN A 173 5.92 9.52 20.59
N ASN A 174 4.79 8.86 20.31
CA ASN A 174 3.75 8.59 21.30
C ASN A 174 3.74 7.14 21.83
N ALA A 175 4.47 6.23 21.18
CA ALA A 175 4.56 4.84 21.60
C ALA A 175 5.06 4.71 23.06
N LYS A 176 4.36 3.90 23.86
CA LYS A 176 4.70 3.68 25.28
C LYS A 176 5.31 2.31 25.58
N LYS A 177 5.08 1.32 24.71
CA LYS A 177 5.47 -0.07 24.96
C LYS A 177 6.27 -0.67 23.82
N TYR A 178 5.74 -0.65 22.61
CA TYR A 178 6.39 -1.24 21.45
C TYR A 178 6.00 -0.56 20.14
N VAL A 179 6.85 -0.70 19.12
CA VAL A 179 6.52 -0.42 17.72
C VAL A 179 7.16 -1.51 16.87
N TYR A 180 6.32 -2.30 16.20
CA TYR A 180 6.76 -3.39 15.31
C TYR A 180 6.49 -2.98 13.87
N ILE A 181 7.54 -2.98 13.05
CA ILE A 181 7.52 -2.50 11.67
C ILE A 181 7.83 -3.67 10.76
N ASN A 182 6.95 -3.94 9.81
CA ASN A 182 7.23 -4.83 8.69
C ASN A 182 7.39 -3.96 7.45
N THR A 183 8.56 -3.96 6.83
CA THR A 183 8.80 -3.20 5.60
C THR A 183 9.63 -4.01 4.62
N PRO A 184 9.28 -4.02 3.31
CA PRO A 184 10.12 -4.69 2.31
C PRO A 184 11.49 -4.02 2.19
N TYR A 185 11.57 -2.69 2.40
CA TYR A 185 12.79 -1.89 2.25
C TYR A 185 12.94 -0.93 3.43
N LEU A 186 14.01 -1.08 4.22
CA LEU A 186 14.34 -0.12 5.28
C LEU A 186 15.24 0.97 4.70
N ILE A 187 14.63 1.99 4.10
CA ILE A 187 15.33 3.15 3.53
C ILE A 187 14.61 4.37 4.06
N VAL A 188 15.13 4.91 5.16
CA VAL A 188 14.52 6.03 5.90
C VAL A 188 15.45 7.22 5.90
N ASP A 189 14.87 8.42 5.94
CA ASP A 189 15.61 9.66 6.12
C ASP A 189 16.13 9.82 7.56
N ASP A 190 16.87 10.91 7.79
CA ASP A 190 17.46 11.25 9.08
C ASP A 190 16.43 11.58 10.16
N SER A 191 15.25 12.11 9.79
CA SER A 191 14.19 12.45 10.73
C SER A 191 13.58 11.18 11.32
N MET A 192 13.16 10.26 10.45
CA MET A 192 12.63 8.95 10.83
C MET A 192 13.66 8.11 11.59
N LEU A 193 14.92 8.15 11.15
CA LEU A 193 16.02 7.48 11.86
C LEU A 193 16.21 8.03 13.28
N SER A 194 16.12 9.34 13.45
CA SER A 194 16.21 10.00 14.75
C SER A 194 15.04 9.64 15.65
N ALA A 195 13.81 9.63 15.13
CA ALA A 195 12.60 9.24 15.85
C ALA A 195 12.68 7.77 16.33
N LEU A 196 13.09 6.85 15.46
CA LEU A 196 13.30 5.43 15.81
C LEU A 196 14.33 5.27 16.95
N ARG A 197 15.46 5.96 16.83
CA ARG A 197 16.53 5.93 17.85
C ARG A 197 16.06 6.51 19.18
N LEU A 198 15.31 7.60 19.15
CA LEU A 198 14.78 8.24 20.36
C LEU A 198 13.76 7.33 21.05
N ALA A 199 12.77 6.80 20.32
CA ALA A 199 11.79 5.87 20.87
C ALA A 199 12.47 4.64 21.53
N ALA A 200 13.46 4.05 20.86
CA ALA A 200 14.22 2.93 21.41
C ALA A 200 15.02 3.31 22.68
N LYS A 201 15.62 4.51 22.72
CA LYS A 201 16.32 5.02 23.91
C LYS A 201 15.37 5.30 25.07
N SER A 202 14.12 5.67 24.78
CA SER A 202 13.05 5.88 25.76
C SER A 202 12.45 4.59 26.31
N GLY A 203 12.96 3.42 25.92
CA GLY A 203 12.53 2.12 26.45
C GLY A 203 11.41 1.43 25.67
N VAL A 204 11.01 1.96 24.51
CA VAL A 204 10.05 1.30 23.62
C VAL A 204 10.71 0.09 22.93
N ASP A 205 10.05 -1.07 22.91
CA ASP A 205 10.51 -2.25 22.16
C ASP A 205 10.29 -2.02 20.64
N ILE A 206 11.36 -1.70 19.93
CA ILE A 206 11.35 -1.48 18.49
C ILE A 206 11.85 -2.74 17.79
N ARG A 207 11.02 -3.34 16.93
CA ARG A 207 11.42 -4.47 16.07
C ARG A 207 11.09 -4.16 14.63
N ILE A 208 12.06 -4.34 13.76
CA ILE A 208 11.92 -4.12 12.32
C ILE A 208 12.14 -5.46 11.63
N ILE A 209 11.15 -5.91 10.87
CA ILE A 209 11.19 -7.12 10.07
C ILE A 209 11.30 -6.74 8.61
N THR A 210 12.32 -7.29 7.96
CA THR A 210 12.65 -7.07 6.55
C THR A 210 12.81 -8.41 5.83
N PRO A 211 12.58 -8.50 4.51
CA PRO A 211 12.73 -9.74 3.77
C PRO A 211 14.13 -10.35 3.87
N HIS A 212 14.19 -11.68 4.04
CA HIS A 212 15.43 -12.44 3.96
C HIS A 212 15.86 -12.66 2.50
N ARG A 213 14.91 -13.01 1.62
CA ARG A 213 15.10 -13.10 0.17
C ARG A 213 14.75 -11.76 -0.47
N TRP A 214 15.60 -11.27 -1.38
CA TRP A 214 15.40 -10.00 -2.07
C TRP A 214 14.71 -10.20 -3.42
N ASP A 215 13.86 -9.25 -3.78
CA ASP A 215 13.38 -9.09 -5.15
C ASP A 215 14.35 -8.23 -5.98
N LYS A 216 15.05 -7.28 -5.33
CA LYS A 216 16.05 -6.39 -5.92
C LYS A 216 17.32 -6.34 -5.06
N TRP A 217 18.45 -6.77 -5.61
CA TRP A 217 19.69 -6.94 -4.83
C TRP A 217 20.25 -5.61 -4.31
N TRP A 218 20.23 -4.55 -5.11
CA TRP A 218 20.75 -3.23 -4.69
C TRP A 218 19.91 -2.62 -3.57
N VAL A 219 18.58 -2.71 -3.66
CA VAL A 219 17.66 -2.22 -2.61
C VAL A 219 17.85 -2.99 -1.31
N HIS A 220 18.12 -4.31 -1.41
CA HIS A 220 18.45 -5.13 -0.25
C HIS A 220 19.78 -4.71 0.40
N MET A 221 20.80 -4.39 -0.39
CA MET A 221 22.07 -3.87 0.14
C MET A 221 21.88 -2.53 0.85
N THR A 222 21.10 -1.60 0.27
CA THR A 222 20.76 -0.34 0.91
C THR A 222 19.99 -0.58 2.21
N THR A 223 18.99 -1.45 2.21
CA THR A 223 18.23 -1.82 3.41
C THR A 223 19.14 -2.34 4.53
N ARG A 224 20.13 -3.17 4.20
CA ARG A 224 21.08 -3.73 5.17
C ARG A 224 22.06 -2.71 5.73
N SER A 225 22.36 -1.61 5.03
CA SER A 225 23.23 -0.56 5.57
C SER A 225 22.61 0.12 6.80
N TYR A 226 21.27 0.17 6.87
CA TYR A 226 20.53 0.66 8.03
C TYR A 226 20.50 -0.33 9.21
N TYR A 227 20.92 -1.60 9.06
CA TYR A 227 20.91 -2.54 10.20
C TYR A 227 21.96 -2.22 11.25
N CYS A 228 22.95 -1.39 10.91
CA CYS A 228 23.91 -0.84 11.87
C CYS A 228 23.26 0.10 12.91
N ILE A 229 21.93 0.25 12.92
CA ILE A 229 21.13 0.76 14.03
C ILE A 229 21.21 -0.24 15.22
N ARG A 230 22.41 -0.26 15.83
CA ARG A 230 22.82 -0.72 17.16
C ARG A 230 22.88 -2.24 17.42
N ARG A 231 24.10 -2.77 17.52
CA ARG A 231 24.43 -3.72 18.60
C ARG A 231 24.37 -2.94 19.92
N ARG A 232 23.47 -3.29 20.84
CA ARG A 232 23.75 -3.05 22.27
C ARG A 232 25.07 -3.78 22.56
N PRO A 233 25.99 -3.23 23.38
CA PRO A 233 26.94 -4.12 24.05
C PRO A 233 26.07 -5.08 24.86
N ALA A 234 26.10 -6.36 24.48
CA ALA A 234 25.60 -7.41 25.34
C ALA A 234 26.33 -7.21 26.68
N ALA A 235 25.56 -7.17 27.77
CA ALA A 235 26.13 -7.31 29.09
C ALA A 235 27.08 -8.52 29.06
N ALA A 236 28.33 -8.31 29.44
CA ALA A 236 29.31 -9.36 29.60
C ALA A 236 28.74 -10.39 30.59
N GLY A 237 28.39 -11.57 30.10
CA GLY A 237 27.73 -12.59 30.90
C GLY A 237 26.97 -13.60 30.06
N ALA A 238 27.68 -14.38 29.24
CA ALA A 238 27.23 -15.71 28.83
C ALA A 238 28.43 -16.45 28.22
N GLU A 239 28.79 -17.56 28.86
CA GLU A 239 29.85 -18.48 28.48
C GLU A 239 29.69 -18.98 27.04
N GLN A 240 30.82 -19.04 26.33
CA GLN A 240 30.95 -19.89 25.16
C GLN A 240 30.89 -21.35 25.61
N ASN A 241 29.78 -22.03 25.35
CA ASN A 241 29.80 -23.47 25.17
C ASN A 241 29.33 -23.79 23.75
N GLY A 242 30.31 -24.04 22.90
CA GLY A 242 30.11 -24.59 21.57
C GLY A 242 29.67 -26.05 21.63
N ARG A 243 28.72 -26.38 20.74
CA ARG A 243 28.31 -27.68 20.17
C ARG A 243 26.92 -27.38 19.58
N GLY A 244 26.73 -27.13 18.29
CA GLY A 244 27.04 -28.01 17.17
C GLY A 244 25.86 -28.95 16.96
N ALA A 245 24.97 -28.65 16.00
CA ALA A 245 24.18 -29.61 15.21
C ALA A 245 23.11 -28.90 14.34
N VAL A 246 23.25 -29.13 13.03
CA VAL A 246 22.25 -29.28 11.95
C VAL A 246 21.18 -28.20 11.76
#